data_AF-A0A1F5G4N0-F1
#
_entry.id   AF-A0A1F5G4N0-F1
#
_cell.length_a   1.000
_cell.length_b   1.000
_cell.length_c   1.000
_cell.angle_alpha   90.00
_cell.angle_beta   90.00
_cell.angle_gamma   90.00
#
_symmetry.space_group_name_H-M   'P 1'
#
loop_
_entity.id
_entity.type
_entity.pdbx_description
1 polymer ?
#
loop_
_entity_poly.entity_id
_entity_poly.type
_entity_poly.pdbx_seq_one_letter_code
_entity_poly.pdbx_strand_id
1 'polypeptide(L)' 'MLQKVIKVGNSAAVTLPKNVMEEAAIKTGDQVNVELNEATSAIIISSQAKPITNLSPDIAIWTKKFIENNKEALEELANK' A
#
# COMPACT_ATOMS: atom_id res chain seq x y z
N MET A 1 -10.30 1.03 -15.86
CA MET A 1 -10.79 2.41 -16.07
C MET A 1 -9.69 3.21 -16.75
N LEU A 2 -10.03 4.21 -17.55
CA LEU A 2 -9.04 5.12 -18.15
C LEU A 2 -9.30 6.52 -17.62
N GLN A 3 -8.28 7.18 -17.08
CA GLN A 3 -8.38 8.53 -16.53
C GLN A 3 -7.34 9.42 -17.20
N LYS A 4 -7.68 10.70 -17.38
CA LYS A 4 -6.78 11.67 -18.01
C LYS A 4 -5.90 12.33 -16.95
N VAL A 5 -4.63 12.54 -17.29
CA VAL A 5 -3.74 13.40 -16.51
C VAL A 5 -4.11 14.86 -16.79
N ILE A 6 -4.36 15.64 -15.75
CA ILE A 6 -4.74 17.05 -15.82
C ILE A 6 -3.67 17.94 -15.19
N LYS A 7 -3.53 19.18 -15.70
CA LYS A 7 -2.61 20.18 -15.15
C LYS A 7 -3.22 20.85 -13.92
N VAL A 8 -2.46 20.93 -12.84
CA VAL A 8 -2.83 21.63 -11.59
C VAL A 8 -1.67 22.54 -11.20
N GLY A 9 -1.76 23.83 -11.52
CA GLY A 9 -0.67 24.78 -11.28
C GLY A 9 0.60 24.39 -12.03
N ASN A 10 1.69 24.14 -11.28
CA ASN A 10 2.97 23.64 -11.80
C ASN A 10 3.11 22.11 -11.73
N SER A 11 2.03 21.40 -11.42
CA SER A 11 2.00 19.95 -11.22
C SER A 11 0.96 19.28 -12.12
N ALA A 12 0.91 17.95 -12.05
CA ALA A 12 -0.07 17.12 -12.74
C ALA A 12 -0.87 16.29 -11.71
N ALA A 13 -2.11 15.98 -12.03
CA ALA A 13 -2.99 15.17 -11.19
C ALA A 13 -3.80 14.18 -12.04
N VAL A 14 -4.30 13.13 -11.40
CA VAL A 14 -5.26 12.18 -11.99
C VAL A 14 -6.46 12.11 -11.06
N THR A 15 -7.66 12.02 -11.64
CA THR A 15 -8.89 11.84 -10.87
C THR A 15 -9.03 10.39 -10.42
N LEU A 16 -9.14 10.18 -9.11
CA LEU A 16 -9.41 8.87 -8.52
C LEU A 16 -10.93 8.68 -8.38
N PRO A 17 -11.51 7.63 -8.96
CA PRO A 17 -12.92 7.32 -8.74
C PRO A 17 -13.24 6.97 -7.29
N LYS A 18 -14.49 7.23 -6.88
CA LYS A 18 -14.94 7.00 -5.50
C LYS A 18 -14.70 5.58 -5.00
N ASN A 19 -14.98 4.57 -5.82
CA ASN A 19 -14.78 3.17 -5.45
C ASN A 19 -13.30 2.86 -5.14
N VAL A 20 -12.36 3.40 -5.93
CA VAL A 20 -10.92 3.24 -5.67
C VAL A 20 -10.50 3.94 -4.38
N MET A 21 -11.04 5.13 -4.13
CA MET A 21 -10.78 5.85 -2.89
C MET A 21 -11.29 5.10 -1.66
N GLU A 22 -12.48 4.49 -1.75
CA GLU A 22 -13.08 3.67 -0.68
C GLU A 22 -12.26 2.40 -0.42
N GLU A 23 -11.90 1.65 -1.48
CA GLU A 23 -11.08 0.44 -1.38
C GLU A 23 -9.67 0.73 -0.82
N ALA A 24 -9.07 1.86 -1.21
CA ALA A 24 -7.77 2.28 -0.71
C ALA A 24 -7.82 2.97 0.68
N ALA A 25 -9.03 3.18 1.23
CA ALA A 25 -9.27 3.92 2.46
C ALA A 25 -8.64 5.33 2.49
N ILE A 26 -8.68 6.04 1.35
CA ILE A 26 -8.16 7.40 1.18
C ILE A 26 -9.32 8.37 1.04
N LYS A 27 -9.22 9.54 1.69
CA LYS A 27 -10.19 10.63 1.60
C LYS A 27 -9.57 11.87 0.96
N THR A 28 -10.42 12.74 0.43
CA THR A 28 -9.98 14.04 -0.11
C THR A 28 -9.32 14.85 1.00
N GLY A 29 -8.09 15.30 0.76
CA GLY A 29 -7.29 16.05 1.72
C GLY A 29 -6.30 15.21 2.53
N ASP A 30 -6.35 13.88 2.44
CA ASP A 30 -5.37 13.01 3.07
C ASP A 30 -3.99 13.16 2.41
N GLN A 31 -2.94 13.04 3.23
CA GLN A 31 -1.59 12.85 2.72
C GLN A 31 -1.43 11.38 2.28
N VAL A 32 -0.84 11.20 1.12
CA VAL A 32 -0.62 9.87 0.51
C VAL A 32 0.83 9.74 0.09
N ASN A 33 1.32 8.52 0.04
CA ASN A 33 2.63 8.23 -0.52
C ASN A 33 2.47 7.93 -2.02
N VAL A 34 3.39 8.45 -2.83
CA VAL A 34 3.37 8.28 -4.29
C VAL A 34 4.76 7.82 -4.72
N GLU A 35 4.85 6.58 -5.19
CA GLU A 35 6.10 5.95 -5.60
C GLU A 35 6.05 5.53 -7.07
N LEU A 36 7.19 5.62 -7.75
CA LEU A 36 7.36 5.06 -9.08
C LEU A 36 8.03 3.69 -8.94
N ASN A 37 7.33 2.64 -9.37
CA ASN A 37 7.96 1.36 -9.59
C ASN A 37 8.72 1.41 -10.92
N GLU A 38 10.04 1.55 -10.87
CA GLU A 38 10.88 1.69 -12.07
C GLU A 38 10.81 0.48 -13.01
N ALA A 39 10.61 -0.73 -12.47
CA ALA A 39 10.56 -1.96 -13.27
C ALA A 39 9.29 -2.06 -14.12
N THR A 40 8.17 -1.56 -13.61
CA THR A 40 6.87 -1.63 -14.31
C THR A 40 6.41 -0.27 -14.84
N SER A 41 7.13 0.81 -14.53
CA SER A 41 6.71 2.20 -14.75
C SER A 41 5.34 2.52 -14.15
N ALA A 42 4.92 1.76 -13.12
CA ALA A 42 3.66 1.97 -12.43
C ALA A 42 3.82 3.02 -11.32
N ILE A 43 2.87 3.94 -11.24
CA ILE A 43 2.74 4.86 -10.10
C ILE A 43 1.88 4.18 -9.05
N ILE A 44 2.47 3.94 -7.88
CA ILE A 44 1.79 3.32 -6.74
C ILE A 44 1.41 4.42 -5.77
N ILE A 45 0.11 4.54 -5.51
CA ILE A 45 -0.45 5.45 -4.52
C ILE A 45 -0.92 4.60 -3.35
N SER A 46 -0.37 4.87 -2.17
CA SER A 46 -0.80 4.23 -0.93
C SER A 46 -1.24 5.30 0.07
N SER A 47 -2.25 4.95 0.88
CA SER A 47 -2.51 5.72 2.09
C SER A 47 -1.21 5.83 2.87
N GLN A 48 -0.99 6.96 3.56
CA GLN A 48 0.08 7.04 4.54
C GLN A 48 -0.25 5.98 5.60
N ALA A 49 0.23 4.75 5.41
CA ALA A 49 0.31 3.78 6.48
C ALA A 49 1.07 4.55 7.55
N LYS A 50 0.43 4.78 8.70
CA LYS A 50 1.18 5.16 9.88
C LYS A 50 2.32 4.15 9.91
N PRO A 51 3.59 4.55 9.75
CA PRO A 51 4.65 3.62 10.05
C PRO A 51 4.28 3.06 11.42
N ILE A 52 4.39 1.75 11.64
CA ILE A 52 4.26 1.23 12.99
C ILE A 52 5.43 1.87 13.73
N THR A 53 5.20 3.05 14.34
CA THR A 53 6.25 3.97 14.80
C THR A 53 7.05 3.42 15.97
N ASN A 54 6.68 2.22 16.44
CA ASN A 54 7.29 1.49 17.54
C ASN A 54 7.46 -0.01 17.22
N LEU A 55 7.61 -0.40 15.95
CA LEU A 55 7.93 -1.80 15.66
C LEU A 55 9.35 -2.09 16.15
N SER A 56 9.46 -2.69 17.34
CA SER A 56 10.76 -3.16 17.84
C SER A 56 11.36 -4.11 16.80
N PRO A 57 12.67 -4.02 16.49
CA PRO A 57 13.37 -5.00 15.67
C PRO A 57 13.08 -6.45 16.10
N ASP A 58 12.84 -6.66 17.39
CA ASP A 58 12.51 -7.96 17.97
C ASP A 58 11.19 -8.53 17.45
N ILE A 59 10.19 -7.67 17.23
CA ILE A 59 8.88 -8.11 16.72
C ILE A 59 9.04 -8.63 15.29
N ALA A 60 9.81 -7.96 14.45
CA ALA A 60 10.08 -8.42 13.08
C ALA A 60 10.79 -9.78 13.08
N ILE A 61 11.76 -9.98 13.99
CA ILE A 61 12.47 -11.25 14.14
C ILE A 61 11.55 -12.36 14.64
N TRP A 62 10.71 -12.08 15.63
CA TRP A 62 9.77 -13.05 16.18
C TRP A 62 8.69 -13.43 15.17
N THR A 63 8.14 -12.47 14.43
CA THR A 63 7.17 -12.74 13.37
C THR A 63 7.79 -13.60 12.28
N LYS A 64 9.03 -13.30 11.87
CA LYS A 64 9.75 -14.13 10.90
C LYS A 64 9.93 -15.57 11.40
N LYS A 65 10.39 -15.75 12.64
CA LYS A 65 10.55 -17.08 13.25
C LYS A 65 9.21 -17.82 13.40
N PHE A 66 8.15 -17.11 13.76
CA PHE A 66 6.82 -17.69 13.89
C PHE A 66 6.30 -18.20 12.54
N ILE A 67 6.47 -17.42 11.47
CA ILE A 67 6.09 -17.81 10.11
C ILE A 67 6.91 -19.02 9.66
N GLU A 68 8.23 -19.02 9.88
CA GLU A 68 9.10 -20.14 9.52
C GLU A 68 8.71 -21.43 10.24
N ASN A 69 8.46 -21.37 11.55
CA ASN A 69 8.11 -22.54 12.36
C ASN A 69 6.73 -23.12 12.07
N ASN A 70 5.80 -22.31 11.56
CA ASN A 70 4.42 -22.71 11.32
C ASN A 70 4.06 -22.71 9.83
N LYS A 71 5.07 -22.70 8.96
CA LYS A 71 4.89 -22.50 7.52
C LYS A 71 3.86 -23.45 6.90
N GLU A 72 3.99 -24.76 7.16
CA GLU A 72 3.08 -25.77 6.60
C GLU A 72 1.63 -25.56 7.07
N ALA A 73 1.42 -25.28 8.36
CA ALA A 73 0.08 -25.02 8.91
C ALA A 73 -0.53 -23.71 8.38
N LEU A 74 0.29 -22.68 8.16
CA LEU A 74 -0.13 -21.41 7.58
C LEU A 74 -0.49 -21.58 6.09
N GLU A 75 0.27 -22.39 5.35
CA GLU A 75 -0.02 -22.74 3.96
C GLU A 75 -1.31 -23.57 3.85
N GLU A 76 -1.55 -24.50 4.77
CA GLU A 76 -2.80 -25.27 4.83
C GLU A 76 -4.01 -24.37 5.16
N LEU A 77 -3.84 -23.41 6.08
CA LEU A 77 -4.86 -22.41 6.40
C LEU A 77 -5.19 -21.48 5.23
N ALA A 78 -4.19 -21.07 4.46
CA ALA A 78 -4.39 -20.20 3.30
C ALA A 78 -5.10 -20.90 2.12
N ASN A 79 -4.98 -22.23 2.05
CA ASN A 79 -5.62 -23.06 1.03
C ASN A 79 -7.02 -23.58 1.42
N LYS A 80 -7.53 -23.17 2.59
CA LYS A 80 -8.92 -23.38 3.03
C LYS A 80 -9.76 -22.13 2.77
#